data_AF-A0A9E5PGL3-F1
#
_entry.id   AF-A0A9E5PGL3-F1
#
_cell.length_a   1.000
_cell.length_b   1.000
_cell.length_c   1.000
_cell.angle_alpha   90.00
_cell.angle_beta   90.00
_cell.angle_gamma   90.00
#
_symmetry.space_group_name_H-M   'P 1'
#
loop_
_entity.id
_entity.type
_entity.pdbx_description
1 polymer ?
#
loop_
_entity_poly.entity_id
_entity_poly.type
_entity_poly.pdbx_seq_one_letter_code
_entity_poly.pdbx_strand_id
1 'polypeptide(L)'
;MKSPLNRNGTYTQRDWTRDHHATVAGANPEPCPKCGRMGFYGPRARSGDQYYRACRFCGFWQEVGGEPQYFEPTVHGCGSWPSVAGAPYIWWVHRDATAYVCPYCERDVDVKSHEARNPYLHRDHPWWKVPQRKSYRRYMKFWAQWSAAAGRPYL
;
A
#
# COMPACT_ATOMS: atom_id res chain seq x y z
N MET A 1 -20.32 0.82 -12.20
CA MET A 1 -20.28 -0.66 -12.22
C MET A 1 -19.34 -1.09 -11.11
N LYS A 2 -19.82 -1.80 -10.09
CA LYS A 2 -18.96 -2.37 -9.04
C LYS A 2 -18.06 -3.41 -9.70
N SER A 3 -16.74 -3.32 -9.51
CA SER A 3 -15.87 -4.46 -9.84
C SER A 3 -16.37 -5.62 -8.97
N PRO A 4 -16.97 -6.67 -9.54
CA PRO A 4 -17.39 -7.78 -8.72
C PRO A 4 -16.08 -8.37 -8.22
N LEU A 5 -15.83 -8.26 -6.92
CA LEU A 5 -15.06 -9.31 -6.28
C LEU A 5 -15.73 -10.59 -6.79
N ASN A 6 -14.97 -11.41 -7.51
CA ASN A 6 -15.44 -12.74 -7.92
C ASN A 6 -16.14 -13.35 -6.71
N ARG A 7 -17.23 -14.10 -6.92
CA ARG A 7 -18.10 -14.59 -5.83
C ARG A 7 -17.35 -15.34 -4.69
N ASN A 8 -16.08 -15.68 -4.91
CA ASN A 8 -15.18 -16.36 -3.95
C ASN A 8 -14.06 -15.46 -3.38
N GLY A 9 -13.99 -14.16 -3.67
CA GLY A 9 -12.95 -13.26 -3.15
C GLY A 9 -11.57 -13.38 -3.81
N THR A 10 -11.35 -14.37 -4.68
CA THR A 10 -10.09 -14.63 -5.37
C THR A 10 -9.73 -13.50 -6.35
N TYR A 11 -8.51 -12.97 -6.22
CA TYR A 11 -7.95 -12.00 -7.16
C TYR A 11 -7.16 -12.75 -8.26
N THR A 12 -7.58 -12.63 -9.52
CA THR A 12 -6.96 -13.41 -10.62
C THR A 12 -5.95 -12.60 -11.43
N GLN A 13 -5.15 -13.27 -12.26
CA GLN A 13 -4.24 -12.59 -13.20
C GLN A 13 -5.01 -11.67 -14.14
N ARG A 14 -6.19 -12.12 -14.60
CA ARG A 14 -7.08 -11.30 -15.45
C ARG A 14 -7.55 -10.04 -14.72
N ASP A 15 -7.86 -10.15 -13.43
CA ASP A 15 -8.22 -8.99 -12.62
C ASP A 15 -7.05 -8.03 -12.47
N TRP A 16 -5.85 -8.55 -12.19
CA TRP A 16 -4.64 -7.75 -12.09
C TRP A 16 -4.33 -7.00 -13.39
N THR A 17 -4.37 -7.69 -14.53
CA THR A 17 -4.12 -7.09 -15.85
C THR A 17 -5.14 -5.98 -16.14
N ARG A 18 -6.43 -6.23 -15.89
CA ARG A 18 -7.48 -5.20 -16.05
C ARG A 18 -7.22 -3.98 -15.17
N ASP A 19 -6.97 -4.20 -13.88
CA ASP A 19 -6.77 -3.11 -12.92
C ASP A 19 -5.49 -2.32 -13.25
N HIS A 20 -4.43 -3.01 -13.71
CA HIS A 20 -3.17 -2.41 -14.12
C HIS A 20 -3.33 -1.57 -15.39
N HIS A 21 -4.02 -2.08 -16.42
CA HIS A 21 -4.33 -1.29 -17.62
C HIS A 21 -5.17 -0.06 -17.29
N ALA A 22 -6.19 -0.19 -16.43
CA ALA A 22 -6.99 0.96 -15.99
C ALA A 22 -6.13 2.03 -15.30
N THR A 23 -5.22 1.58 -14.42
CA THR A 23 -4.24 2.43 -13.73
C THR A 23 -3.34 3.17 -14.73
N VAL A 24 -2.74 2.45 -15.69
CA VAL A 24 -1.86 3.05 -16.73
C VAL A 24 -2.63 4.02 -17.63
N ALA A 25 -3.89 3.73 -17.96
CA ALA A 25 -4.77 4.61 -18.72
C ALA A 25 -5.24 5.84 -17.93
N GLY A 26 -4.87 5.97 -16.65
CA GLY A 26 -5.22 7.11 -15.81
C GLY A 26 -6.63 7.05 -15.20
N ALA A 27 -7.29 5.90 -15.26
CA ALA A 27 -8.61 5.71 -14.64
C ALA A 27 -8.52 5.81 -13.11
N ASN A 28 -9.64 6.18 -12.48
CA ASN A 28 -9.70 6.22 -11.01
C ASN A 28 -9.63 4.79 -10.44
N PRO A 29 -8.79 4.53 -9.43
CA PRO A 29 -8.75 3.23 -8.79
C PRO A 29 -10.05 3.01 -8.02
N GLU A 30 -10.50 1.76 -8.01
CA GLU A 30 -11.57 1.32 -7.13
C GLU A 30 -11.19 1.58 -5.65
N PRO A 31 -12.18 1.76 -4.75
CA PRO A 31 -11.90 1.86 -3.33
C PRO A 31 -11.32 0.54 -2.80
N CYS A 32 -10.46 0.64 -1.78
CA CYS A 32 -9.96 -0.53 -1.07
C CYS A 32 -11.14 -1.36 -0.50
N PRO A 33 -11.18 -2.69 -0.72
CA PRO A 33 -12.24 -3.53 -0.20
C PRO A 33 -12.28 -3.61 1.34
N LYS A 34 -11.13 -3.37 2.01
CA LYS A 34 -11.05 -3.37 3.49
C LYS A 34 -11.48 -2.03 4.09
N CYS A 35 -10.91 -0.92 3.63
CA CYS A 35 -11.05 0.37 4.31
C CYS A 35 -11.84 1.43 3.53
N GLY A 36 -12.28 1.12 2.30
CA GLY A 36 -13.00 2.05 1.43
C GLY A 36 -12.18 3.23 0.89
N ARG A 37 -10.91 3.37 1.28
CA ARG A 37 -10.05 4.47 0.80
C ARG A 37 -9.70 4.28 -0.67
N MET A 38 -9.77 5.39 -1.41
CA MET A 38 -9.29 5.49 -2.78
C MET A 38 -7.85 6.03 -2.81
N GLY A 39 -7.10 5.72 -3.87
CA GLY A 39 -5.76 6.30 -4.13
C GLY A 39 -4.60 5.72 -3.32
N PHE A 40 -4.89 4.86 -2.34
CA PHE A 40 -3.88 4.04 -1.63
C PHE A 40 -3.88 2.58 -2.08
N TYR A 41 -4.93 2.18 -2.81
CA TYR A 41 -5.17 0.80 -3.22
C TYR A 41 -5.04 0.66 -4.73
N GLY A 42 -4.47 -0.47 -5.15
CA GLY A 42 -4.35 -0.82 -6.56
C GLY A 42 -3.40 -1.99 -6.81
N PRO A 43 -3.21 -2.34 -8.09
CA PRO A 43 -2.32 -3.41 -8.52
C PRO A 43 -0.84 -3.03 -8.32
N ARG A 44 -0.02 -4.05 -8.10
CA ARG A 44 1.42 -4.00 -7.86
C ARG A 44 2.08 -5.26 -8.43
N ALA A 45 3.37 -5.18 -8.71
CA ALA A 45 4.19 -6.33 -9.09
C ALA A 45 5.44 -6.34 -8.22
N ARG A 46 5.95 -7.54 -7.93
CA ARG A 46 7.27 -7.79 -7.36
C ARG A 46 8.13 -8.48 -8.44
N SER A 47 9.43 -8.60 -8.21
CA SER A 47 10.35 -9.35 -9.09
C SER A 47 9.81 -10.75 -9.40
N GLY A 48 9.94 -11.19 -10.66
CA GLY A 48 9.66 -12.58 -11.08
C GLY A 48 8.17 -12.91 -11.19
N ASP A 49 7.40 -12.13 -11.95
CA ASP A 49 5.97 -12.36 -12.26
C ASP A 49 5.04 -12.52 -11.04
N GLN A 50 5.44 -11.96 -9.90
CA GLN A 50 4.64 -11.95 -8.68
C GLN A 50 3.71 -10.74 -8.68
N TYR A 51 2.44 -10.98 -9.00
CA TYR A 51 1.42 -9.94 -9.09
C TYR A 51 0.50 -9.94 -7.88
N TYR A 52 0.18 -8.75 -7.39
CA TYR A 52 -0.66 -8.58 -6.21
C TYR A 52 -1.40 -7.25 -6.24
N ARG A 53 -2.32 -7.07 -5.29
CA ARG A 53 -2.95 -5.79 -4.99
C ARG A 53 -2.76 -5.47 -3.52
N ALA A 54 -2.56 -4.20 -3.20
CA ALA A 54 -2.34 -3.79 -1.83
C ALA A 54 -2.93 -2.41 -1.55
N CYS A 55 -3.27 -2.14 -0.29
CA CYS A 55 -3.66 -0.82 0.19
C CYS A 55 -2.64 -0.28 1.18
N ARG A 56 -1.90 0.76 0.76
CA ARG A 56 -0.91 1.44 1.62
C ARG A 56 -1.52 2.10 2.85
N PHE A 57 -2.84 2.32 2.88
CA PHE A 57 -3.50 2.95 4.02
C PHE A 57 -3.89 1.97 5.14
N CYS A 58 -4.13 0.70 4.85
CA CYS A 58 -4.72 -0.21 5.86
C CYS A 58 -4.04 -1.57 5.96
N GLY A 59 -2.92 -1.75 5.23
CA GLY A 59 -2.15 -2.98 5.22
C GLY A 59 -2.84 -4.14 4.51
N PHE A 60 -3.91 -3.89 3.75
CA PHE A 60 -4.52 -4.94 2.92
C PHE A 60 -3.54 -5.39 1.84
N TRP A 61 -3.40 -6.69 1.66
CA TRP A 61 -2.59 -7.32 0.62
C TRP A 61 -3.33 -8.54 0.05
N GLN A 62 -3.23 -8.79 -1.24
CA GLN A 62 -3.70 -10.04 -1.82
C GLN A 62 -2.91 -10.36 -3.10
N GLU A 63 -2.26 -11.51 -3.10
CA GLU A 63 -1.58 -12.03 -4.29
C GLU A 63 -2.59 -12.57 -5.31
N VAL A 64 -2.18 -12.62 -6.57
CA VAL A 64 -2.96 -13.31 -7.61
C VAL A 64 -3.08 -14.79 -7.23
N GLY A 65 -4.31 -15.30 -7.16
CA GLY A 65 -4.64 -16.66 -6.73
C GLY A 65 -4.60 -16.87 -5.21
N GLY A 66 -4.14 -15.88 -4.45
CA GLY A 66 -4.00 -15.96 -3.00
C GLY A 66 -5.21 -15.42 -2.22
N GLU A 67 -5.24 -15.79 -0.94
CA GLU A 67 -6.19 -15.24 0.02
C GLU A 67 -5.80 -13.81 0.46
N PRO A 68 -6.76 -12.97 0.86
CA PRO A 68 -6.47 -11.67 1.47
C PRO A 68 -5.65 -11.80 2.75
N GLN A 69 -4.59 -11.01 2.84
CA GLN A 69 -3.71 -10.89 3.99
C GLN A 69 -3.73 -9.46 4.54
N TYR A 70 -3.33 -9.33 5.81
CA TYR A 70 -3.31 -8.06 6.52
C TYR A 70 -1.99 -7.89 7.25
N PHE A 71 -1.26 -6.87 6.84
CA PHE A 71 0.07 -6.58 7.35
C PHE A 71 -0.02 -5.61 8.52
N GLU A 72 0.98 -5.66 9.40
CA GLU A 72 1.09 -4.77 10.54
C GLU A 72 1.96 -3.55 10.20
N PRO A 73 1.61 -2.37 10.74
CA PRO A 73 2.33 -1.14 10.46
C PRO A 73 3.58 -1.01 11.34
N THR A 74 4.70 -0.66 10.74
CA THR A 74 5.96 -0.36 11.44
C THR A 74 6.58 0.94 10.93
N VAL A 75 7.39 1.58 11.78
CA VAL A 75 8.17 2.78 11.46
C VAL A 75 9.55 2.64 12.08
N HIS A 76 10.61 2.59 11.27
CA HIS A 76 11.97 2.53 11.79
C HIS A 76 12.43 3.90 12.33
N GLY A 77 12.22 4.99 11.59
CA GLY A 77 12.59 6.34 12.04
C GLY A 77 14.09 6.67 11.96
N CYS A 78 14.89 5.92 11.20
CA CYS A 78 16.29 6.31 10.91
C CYS A 78 16.37 7.68 10.21
N GLY A 79 17.55 8.32 10.19
CA GLY A 79 17.73 9.67 9.61
C GLY A 79 17.31 9.82 8.14
N SER A 80 17.33 8.72 7.37
CA SER A 80 16.87 8.66 5.98
C SER A 80 15.43 8.16 5.82
N TRP A 81 14.72 7.94 6.93
CA TRP A 81 13.35 7.42 6.91
C TRP A 81 12.39 8.49 6.37
N PRO A 82 11.62 8.19 5.32
CA PRO A 82 10.78 9.20 4.72
C PRO A 82 9.57 9.54 5.60
N SER A 83 9.02 10.73 5.37
CA SER A 83 7.69 11.10 5.85
C SER A 83 6.67 10.99 4.73
N VAL A 84 5.38 10.96 5.07
CA VAL A 84 4.22 11.11 4.18
C VAL A 84 3.16 11.90 4.94
N ALA A 85 2.65 12.97 4.33
CA ALA A 85 1.65 13.88 4.90
C ALA A 85 2.00 14.39 6.33
N GLY A 86 3.28 14.64 6.60
CA GLY A 86 3.76 15.13 7.89
C GLY A 86 3.86 14.06 8.99
N ALA A 87 3.74 12.77 8.66
CA ALA A 87 3.99 11.65 9.56
C ALA A 87 5.07 10.72 8.99
N PRO A 88 5.76 9.90 9.79
CA PRO A 88 6.68 8.88 9.27
C PRO A 88 6.00 7.95 8.26
N TYR A 89 6.74 7.50 7.25
CA TYR A 89 6.25 6.50 6.31
C TYR A 89 6.00 5.18 7.02
N ILE A 90 4.82 4.59 6.82
CA ILE A 90 4.50 3.28 7.37
C ILE A 90 5.01 2.18 6.45
N TRP A 91 5.85 1.33 7.00
CA TRP A 91 6.29 0.09 6.39
C TRP A 91 5.39 -1.06 6.85
N TRP A 92 4.76 -1.75 5.92
CA TRP A 92 3.83 -2.84 6.22
C TRP A 92 4.59 -4.16 6.22
N VAL A 93 4.56 -4.88 7.34
CA VAL A 93 5.25 -6.17 7.52
C VAL A 93 4.26 -7.30 7.74
N HIS A 94 4.63 -8.52 7.35
CA HIS A 94 3.80 -9.69 7.63
C HIS A 94 3.63 -9.85 9.15
N ARG A 95 2.48 -10.36 9.61
CA ARG A 95 2.17 -10.50 11.05
C ARG A 95 3.18 -11.36 11.81
N ASP A 96 3.71 -12.36 11.13
CA ASP A 96 4.69 -13.29 11.70
C ASP A 96 6.14 -12.80 11.55
N ALA A 97 6.36 -11.64 10.91
CA ALA A 97 7.70 -11.07 10.78
C ALA A 97 8.16 -10.51 12.12
N THR A 98 9.33 -10.97 12.58
CA THR A 98 9.98 -10.46 13.80
C THR A 98 10.99 -9.36 13.49
N ALA A 99 11.56 -9.34 12.29
CA ALA A 99 12.51 -8.34 11.85
C ALA A 99 12.45 -8.08 10.34
N TYR A 100 13.02 -6.95 9.90
CA TYR A 100 13.29 -6.66 8.49
C TYR A 100 14.52 -5.76 8.33
N VAL A 101 15.17 -5.81 7.17
CA VAL A 101 16.25 -4.88 6.82
C VAL A 101 15.67 -3.57 6.31
N CYS A 102 16.04 -2.46 6.95
CA CYS A 102 15.62 -1.13 6.53
C CYS A 102 16.14 -0.80 5.12
N PRO A 103 15.28 -0.50 4.13
CA PRO A 103 15.72 -0.28 2.74
C PRO A 103 16.31 1.13 2.49
N TYR A 104 16.68 1.84 3.57
CA TYR A 104 17.26 3.19 3.55
C TYR A 104 18.61 3.26 4.28
N CYS A 105 18.73 2.62 5.43
CA CYS A 105 19.99 2.58 6.20
C CYS A 105 20.57 1.18 6.38
N GLU A 106 19.93 0.16 5.79
CA GLU A 106 20.40 -1.23 5.71
C GLU A 106 20.59 -1.94 7.07
N ARG A 107 20.09 -1.34 8.15
CA ARG A 107 20.09 -1.96 9.49
C ARG A 107 18.89 -2.87 9.68
N ASP A 108 19.09 -3.91 10.49
CA ASP A 108 18.00 -4.74 11.00
C ASP A 108 17.08 -3.92 11.92
N VAL A 109 15.78 -4.09 11.69
CA VAL A 109 14.71 -3.45 12.45
C VAL A 109 13.91 -4.56 13.11
N ASP A 110 13.93 -4.59 14.44
CA ASP A 110 13.01 -5.42 15.23
C ASP A 110 11.58 -4.85 15.10
N VAL A 111 10.64 -5.68 14.67
CA VAL A 111 9.26 -5.27 14.39
C VAL A 111 8.55 -4.81 15.66
N LYS A 112 8.71 -5.54 16.77
CA LYS A 112 8.00 -5.25 18.03
C LYS A 112 8.39 -3.90 18.61
N SER A 113 9.68 -3.55 18.53
CA SER A 113 10.19 -2.27 19.04
C SER A 113 9.82 -1.07 18.15
N HIS A 114 9.28 -1.31 16.95
CA HIS A 114 9.00 -0.30 15.93
C HIS A 114 7.56 -0.34 15.41
N GLU A 115 6.63 -0.88 16.20
CA GLU A 115 5.21 -0.85 15.88
C GLU A 115 4.71 0.59 15.71
N ALA A 116 3.89 0.80 14.69
CA ALA A 116 3.35 2.12 14.38
C ALA A 116 1.83 2.15 14.57
N ARG A 117 1.28 3.34 14.74
CA ARG A 117 -0.17 3.53 14.81
C ARG A 117 -0.80 3.22 13.45
N ASN A 118 -1.69 2.24 13.38
CA ASN A 118 -2.40 1.90 12.16
C ASN A 118 -3.33 3.05 11.73
N PRO A 119 -3.09 3.72 10.59
CA PRO A 119 -3.89 4.88 10.18
C PRO A 119 -5.34 4.51 9.87
N TYR A 120 -5.63 3.24 9.53
CA TYR A 120 -7.02 2.80 9.35
C TYR A 120 -7.81 2.79 10.66
N LEU A 121 -7.18 2.40 11.78
CA LEU A 121 -7.82 2.30 13.09
C LEU A 121 -7.84 3.64 13.84
N HIS A 122 -6.96 4.57 13.48
CA HIS A 122 -6.80 5.86 14.15
C HIS A 122 -7.16 7.04 13.25
N ARG A 123 -8.37 7.59 13.42
CA ARG A 123 -8.91 8.69 12.59
C ARG A 123 -8.15 10.00 12.70
N ASP A 124 -7.43 10.20 13.79
CA ASP A 124 -6.56 11.35 14.03
C ASP A 124 -5.21 11.25 13.31
N HIS A 125 -4.87 10.09 12.73
CA HIS A 125 -3.60 9.89 12.04
C HIS A 125 -3.45 10.87 10.86
N PRO A 126 -2.28 11.55 10.68
CA PRO A 126 -2.11 12.59 9.65
C PRO A 126 -2.44 12.14 8.22
N TRP A 127 -2.29 10.84 7.93
CA TRP A 127 -2.66 10.26 6.64
C TRP A 127 -4.16 10.37 6.32
N TRP A 128 -5.03 10.63 7.30
CA TRP A 128 -6.43 10.93 7.03
C TRP A 128 -6.62 12.24 6.25
N LYS A 129 -5.66 13.16 6.34
CA LYS A 129 -5.63 14.45 5.63
C LYS A 129 -5.19 14.32 4.17
N VAL A 130 -4.61 13.17 3.78
CA VAL A 130 -4.29 12.90 2.36
C VAL A 130 -5.59 12.96 1.56
N PRO A 131 -5.62 13.68 0.41
CA PRO A 131 -6.85 13.90 -0.33
C PRO A 131 -7.64 12.60 -0.54
N GLN A 132 -8.97 12.69 -0.48
CA GLN A 132 -9.91 11.61 -0.77
C GLN A 132 -10.75 11.96 -1.99
N ARG A 133 -11.14 10.93 -2.77
CA ARG A 133 -12.03 11.08 -3.95
C ARG A 133 -11.49 12.07 -5.00
N LYS A 134 -10.18 12.24 -5.06
CA LYS A 134 -9.50 12.98 -6.13
C LYS A 134 -9.18 12.02 -7.27
N SER A 135 -8.92 12.57 -8.46
CA SER A 135 -8.56 11.75 -9.61
C SER A 135 -7.25 10.98 -9.36
N TYR A 136 -7.12 9.80 -9.98
CA TYR A 136 -5.90 8.99 -9.90
C TYR A 136 -4.65 9.79 -10.24
N ARG A 137 -4.70 10.63 -11.28
CA ARG A 137 -3.59 11.53 -11.65
C ARG A 137 -3.18 12.46 -10.50
N ARG A 138 -4.12 12.97 -9.70
CA ARG A 138 -3.79 13.80 -8.52
C ARG A 138 -3.17 12.97 -7.39
N TYR A 139 -3.60 11.73 -7.21
CA TYR A 139 -2.94 10.80 -6.28
C TYR A 139 -1.55 10.39 -6.72
N MET A 140 -1.36 10.06 -8.00
CA MET A 140 -0.04 9.72 -8.53
C MET A 140 0.92 10.89 -8.43
N LYS A 141 0.46 12.13 -8.68
CA LYS A 141 1.24 13.33 -8.39
C LYS A 141 1.58 13.44 -6.91
N PHE A 142 0.61 13.21 -6.01
CA PHE A 142 0.86 13.19 -4.57
C PHE A 142 1.97 12.19 -4.24
N TRP A 143 1.86 10.92 -4.66
CA TRP A 143 2.86 9.89 -4.37
C TRP A 143 4.21 10.11 -5.06
N ALA A 144 4.22 10.56 -6.31
CA ALA A 144 5.45 10.83 -7.06
C ALA A 144 6.29 11.97 -6.45
N GLN A 145 5.68 12.84 -5.65
CA GLN A 145 6.37 13.90 -4.91
C GLN A 145 7.10 13.39 -3.65
N TRP A 146 6.93 12.11 -3.26
CA TRP A 146 7.60 11.55 -2.08
C TRP A 146 8.73 10.60 -2.49
N SER A 147 9.94 10.89 -1.98
CA SER A 147 11.16 10.10 -2.22
C SER A 147 11.02 8.62 -1.85
N ALA A 148 10.14 8.27 -0.92
CA ALA A 148 9.80 6.89 -0.55
C ALA A 148 9.21 6.06 -1.71
N ALA A 149 8.50 6.73 -2.63
CA ALA A 149 7.82 6.15 -3.78
C ALA A 149 8.51 6.48 -5.12
N ALA A 150 9.42 7.47 -5.13
CA ALA A 150 10.19 7.85 -6.31
C ALA A 150 11.09 6.68 -6.75
N GLY A 151 10.86 6.18 -7.97
CA GLY A 151 11.60 5.04 -8.52
C GLY A 151 11.28 3.67 -7.88
N ARG A 152 10.35 3.62 -6.91
CA ARG A 152 9.93 2.37 -6.24
C ARG A 152 8.42 2.11 -6.42
N PRO A 153 7.88 2.05 -7.67
CA PRO A 153 6.46 1.78 -7.91
C PRO A 153 6.02 0.35 -7.51
N TYR A 154 6.99 -0.49 -7.13
CA TYR A 154 6.87 -1.94 -6.88
C TYR A 154 7.19 -2.38 -5.45
N LEU A 155 7.40 -1.43 -4.51
CA LEU A 155 7.39 -1.78 -3.08
C LEU A 155 5.99 -1.66 -2.53
#